data_AF-A0A3D2S526-F1
#
_entry.id   AF-A0A3D2S526-F1
#
_cell.length_a   1.000
_cell.length_b   1.000
_cell.length_c   1.000
_cell.angle_alpha   90.00
_cell.angle_beta   90.00
_cell.angle_gamma   90.00
#
_symmetry.space_group_name_H-M   'P 1'
#
loop_
_entity.id
_entity.type
_entity.pdbx_description
1 polymer ?
#
loop_
_entity_poly.entity_id
_entity_poly.type
_entity_poly.pdbx_seq_one_letter_code
_entity_poly.pdbx_strand_id
1 'polypeptide(L)'
;MNTGVVGKYTVTYTVTDKAGNTAVEERDVWVRATTENYVGFFTVVENCAGSIPAYEIQIERINATTLRVTNLGDFSAGETVFDMEVSGDLNDVVTINGTDATDPSLSCTASGELVSGIDGSMSMNMSYTFDDGSSSFTCSDVDIDQN
;
A
#
# COMPACT_ATOMS: atom_id res chain seq x y z
N MET A 1 -7.12 -21.83 -0.93
CA MET A 1 -5.88 -21.05 -1.04
C MET A 1 -5.09 -21.55 -2.22
N ASN A 2 -4.58 -20.65 -3.07
CA ASN A 2 -3.69 -21.01 -4.18
C ASN A 2 -2.29 -20.49 -3.84
N THR A 3 -1.34 -21.40 -3.58
CA THR A 3 0.02 -21.02 -3.18
C THR A 3 0.93 -20.66 -4.37
N GLY A 4 0.45 -20.81 -5.60
CA GLY A 4 1.21 -20.50 -6.82
C GLY A 4 0.95 -19.11 -7.39
N VAL A 5 0.06 -18.33 -6.77
CA VAL A 5 -0.32 -16.99 -7.21
C VAL A 5 -0.05 -16.02 -6.07
N VAL A 6 0.73 -14.97 -6.33
CA VAL A 6 0.96 -13.88 -5.38
C VAL A 6 -0.40 -13.24 -5.06
N GLY A 7 -0.70 -13.08 -3.77
CA GLY A 7 -2.03 -12.68 -3.37
C GLY A 7 -2.21 -12.67 -1.85
N LYS A 8 -3.14 -11.83 -1.39
CA LYS A 8 -3.72 -11.90 -0.06
C LYS A 8 -4.91 -12.86 -0.09
N TYR A 9 -4.91 -13.82 0.83
CA TYR A 9 -5.97 -14.81 0.98
C TYR A 9 -6.52 -14.76 2.40
N THR A 10 -7.81 -14.44 2.54
CA THR A 10 -8.51 -14.53 3.83
C THR A 10 -8.99 -15.97 4.04
N VAL A 11 -8.57 -16.55 5.17
CA VAL A 11 -8.95 -17.89 5.61
C VAL A 11 -9.93 -17.76 6.77
N THR A 12 -11.15 -18.24 6.58
CA THR A 12 -12.20 -18.27 7.60
C THR A 12 -12.19 -19.61 8.33
N TYR A 13 -11.93 -19.59 9.64
CA TYR A 13 -12.02 -20.72 10.54
C TYR A 13 -13.36 -20.69 11.28
N THR A 14 -14.16 -21.72 11.08
CA THR A 14 -15.45 -21.88 11.78
C THR A 14 -15.37 -23.09 12.71
N VAL A 15 -15.65 -22.89 14.00
CA VAL A 15 -15.68 -23.96 15.00
C VAL A 15 -17.06 -23.99 15.64
N THR A 16 -17.69 -25.17 15.66
CA THR A 16 -18.95 -25.39 16.37
C THR A 16 -18.72 -26.36 17.53
N ASP A 17 -19.16 -25.99 18.73
CA ASP A 17 -19.08 -26.86 19.90
C ASP A 17 -20.19 -27.92 19.92
N LYS A 18 -20.14 -28.84 20.89
CA LYS A 18 -21.15 -29.92 21.02
C LYS A 18 -22.56 -29.41 21.40
N ALA A 19 -22.66 -28.19 21.92
CA ALA A 19 -23.95 -27.56 22.25
C ALA A 19 -24.55 -26.80 21.05
N GLY A 20 -23.81 -26.69 19.94
CA GLY A 20 -24.24 -26.01 18.72
C GLY A 20 -23.83 -24.53 18.67
N ASN A 21 -23.00 -24.04 19.60
CA ASN A 21 -22.48 -22.67 19.52
C ASN A 21 -21.38 -22.61 18.46
N THR A 22 -21.39 -21.56 17.62
CA THR A 22 -20.42 -21.37 16.55
C THR A 22 -19.56 -20.13 16.79
N ALA A 23 -18.25 -20.28 16.64
CA ALA A 23 -17.28 -19.18 16.59
C ALA A 23 -16.66 -19.13 15.20
N VAL A 24 -16.44 -17.91 14.69
CA VAL A 24 -15.83 -17.64 13.38
C VAL A 24 -14.63 -16.72 13.59
N GLU A 25 -13.49 -17.10 13.02
CA GLU A 25 -12.23 -16.37 13.11
C GLU A 25 -11.61 -16.26 11.71
N GLU A 26 -11.13 -15.09 11.33
CA GLU A 26 -10.48 -14.87 10.03
C GLU A 26 -8.98 -14.66 10.20
N ARG A 27 -8.20 -15.15 9.24
CA ARG A 27 -6.75 -14.94 9.15
C ARG A 27 -6.38 -14.59 7.73
N ASP A 28 -5.60 -13.53 7.58
CA ASP A 28 -5.01 -13.18 6.29
C ASP A 28 -3.70 -13.94 6.09
N VAL A 29 -3.52 -14.44 4.86
CA VAL A 29 -2.32 -15.16 4.43
C VAL A 29 -1.80 -14.56 3.14
N TRP A 30 -0.55 -14.11 3.17
CA TRP A 30 0.12 -13.52 2.01
C TRP A 30 1.00 -14.55 1.29
N VAL A 31 0.80 -14.68 -0.01
CA VAL A 31 1.69 -15.43 -0.91
C VAL A 31 2.59 -14.43 -1.60
N ARG A 32 3.91 -14.60 -1.47
CA ARG A 32 4.94 -13.69 -2.01
C ARG A 32 5.77 -14.35 -3.10
N ALA A 33 6.39 -13.54 -3.97
CA ALA A 33 7.39 -14.03 -4.91
C ALA A 33 8.69 -14.38 -4.15
N THR A 34 9.38 -15.45 -4.56
CA THR A 34 10.64 -15.90 -3.92
C THR A 34 11.90 -15.36 -4.58
N THR A 35 11.77 -14.73 -5.76
CA THR A 35 12.89 -14.26 -6.58
C THR A 35 12.94 -12.74 -6.74
N GLU A 36 11.94 -12.02 -6.26
CA GLU A 36 11.83 -10.56 -6.39
C GLU A 36 11.38 -9.97 -5.06
N ASN A 37 12.22 -9.15 -4.44
CA ASN A 37 11.98 -8.67 -3.07
C ASN A 37 10.91 -7.56 -2.98
N TYR A 38 10.47 -7.04 -4.13
CA TYR A 38 9.50 -5.95 -4.25
C TYR A 38 8.15 -6.37 -4.85
N VAL A 39 7.90 -7.67 -5.02
CA VAL A 39 6.60 -8.17 -5.53
C VAL A 39 5.79 -8.78 -4.39
N GLY A 40 4.67 -8.16 -4.05
CA GLY A 40 3.79 -8.65 -2.99
C GLY A 40 2.99 -7.53 -2.32
N PHE A 41 2.60 -7.80 -1.08
CA PHE A 41 1.83 -6.87 -0.25
C PHE A 41 2.76 -6.22 0.77
N PHE A 42 2.51 -4.95 1.04
CA PHE A 42 3.30 -4.17 1.97
C PHE A 42 2.36 -3.40 2.88
N THR A 43 2.75 -3.27 4.15
CA THR A 43 2.11 -2.36 5.09
C THR A 43 2.82 -1.02 5.04
N VAL A 44 2.03 0.03 4.90
CA VAL A 44 2.46 1.42 4.97
C VAL A 44 2.13 1.98 6.34
N VAL A 45 3.12 2.56 7.00
CA VAL A 45 2.97 3.28 8.27
C VAL A 45 3.45 4.70 8.07
N GLU A 46 2.55 5.67 8.26
CA GLU A 46 2.86 7.09 8.18
C GLU A 46 3.07 7.64 9.60
N ASN A 47 4.33 7.70 10.06
CA ASN A 47 4.71 8.11 11.42
C ASN A 47 4.68 9.63 11.64
N CYS A 48 3.76 10.30 10.95
CA CYS A 48 3.70 11.74 10.87
C CYS A 48 2.59 12.31 11.77
N ALA A 49 2.50 13.64 11.86
CA ALA A 49 1.54 14.30 12.74
C ALA A 49 0.09 14.11 12.24
N GLY A 50 -0.54 13.01 12.66
CA GLY A 50 -1.90 12.62 12.31
C GLY A 50 -2.03 11.12 12.52
N SER A 51 -3.05 10.66 13.23
CA SER A 51 -3.26 9.22 13.44
C SER A 51 -3.86 8.59 12.19
N ILE A 52 -3.04 8.40 11.15
CA ILE A 52 -3.42 7.66 9.96
C ILE A 52 -3.22 6.18 10.28
N PRO A 53 -4.27 5.34 10.23
CA PRO A 53 -4.12 3.90 10.40
C PRO A 53 -3.19 3.33 9.35
N ALA A 54 -2.38 2.35 9.72
CA ALA A 54 -1.58 1.60 8.76
C ALA A 54 -2.49 0.96 7.70
N TYR A 55 -2.07 1.03 6.45
CA TYR A 55 -2.83 0.50 5.31
C TYR A 55 -1.96 -0.41 4.45
N GLU A 56 -2.59 -1.21 3.59
CA GLU A 56 -1.91 -2.19 2.77
C GLU A 56 -1.86 -1.73 1.31
N ILE A 57 -0.70 -1.89 0.69
CA ILE A 57 -0.48 -1.67 -0.73
C ILE A 57 -0.04 -2.97 -1.40
N GLN A 58 -0.22 -3.04 -2.71
CA GLN A 58 0.36 -4.10 -3.54
C GLN A 58 1.40 -3.49 -4.46
N ILE A 59 2.57 -4.14 -4.55
CA ILE A 59 3.62 -3.78 -5.48
C ILE A 59 3.84 -4.95 -6.44
N GLU A 60 3.84 -4.64 -7.73
CA GLU A 60 4.12 -5.56 -8.81
C GLU A 60 5.29 -5.06 -9.65
N ARG A 61 6.06 -5.98 -10.21
CA ARG A 61 7.08 -5.62 -11.18
C ARG A 61 6.47 -5.53 -12.57
N ILE A 62 6.60 -4.37 -13.21
CA ILE A 62 6.23 -4.22 -14.63
C ILE A 62 7.38 -4.62 -15.53
N ASN A 63 8.59 -4.15 -15.22
CA ASN A 63 9.81 -4.50 -15.95
C ASN A 63 11.05 -4.35 -15.03
N ALA A 64 12.25 -4.46 -15.59
CA ALA A 64 13.50 -4.39 -14.81
C ALA A 64 13.70 -3.08 -14.05
N THR A 65 13.00 -2.02 -14.42
CA THR A 65 13.19 -0.65 -13.92
C THR A 65 11.89 0.03 -13.49
N THR A 66 10.75 -0.63 -13.60
CA THR A 66 9.44 -0.05 -13.26
C THR A 66 8.65 -0.99 -12.38
N LEU A 67 8.18 -0.47 -11.26
CA LEU A 67 7.23 -1.10 -10.35
C LEU A 67 5.85 -0.48 -10.55
N ARG A 68 4.81 -1.23 -10.28
CA ARG A 68 3.44 -0.75 -10.18
C ARG A 68 3.01 -0.86 -8.73
N VAL A 69 2.57 0.25 -8.17
CA VAL A 69 2.05 0.30 -6.81
C VAL A 69 0.55 0.56 -6.87
N THR A 70 -0.19 -0.21 -6.09
CA THR A 70 -1.64 -0.18 -5.98
C THR A 70 -2.04 0.15 -4.53
N ASN A 71 -3.06 0.98 -4.34
CA ASN A 71 -3.64 1.42 -3.06
C ASN A 71 -2.78 2.33 -2.16
N LEU A 72 -1.77 3.03 -2.70
CA LEU A 72 -0.99 3.98 -1.89
C LEU A 72 -1.77 5.28 -1.64
N GLY A 73 -1.94 5.66 -0.38
CA GLY A 73 -2.67 6.87 0.01
C GLY A 73 -4.19 6.73 -0.02
N ASP A 74 -4.74 5.54 0.22
CA ASP A 74 -6.19 5.31 0.28
C ASP A 74 -6.83 6.00 1.50
N PHE A 75 -7.30 7.23 1.27
CA PHE A 75 -8.16 7.99 2.18
C PHE A 75 -9.66 7.75 1.90
N SER A 76 -10.07 6.53 1.52
CA SER A 76 -11.38 6.19 0.91
C SER A 76 -11.46 6.46 -0.60
N ALA A 77 -10.30 6.62 -1.24
CA ALA A 77 -10.14 6.73 -2.67
C ALA A 77 -10.08 5.34 -3.28
N GLY A 78 -10.90 5.09 -4.31
CA GLY A 78 -10.86 3.79 -5.00
C GLY A 78 -9.46 3.47 -5.49
N GLU A 79 -9.17 2.17 -5.66
CA GLU A 79 -7.88 1.60 -6.04
C GLU A 79 -6.98 2.55 -6.86
N THR A 80 -6.00 3.18 -6.19
CA THR A 80 -5.05 4.10 -6.83
C THR A 80 -3.87 3.32 -7.38
N VAL A 81 -3.60 3.42 -8.69
CA VAL A 81 -2.50 2.71 -9.35
C VAL A 81 -1.52 3.72 -9.95
N PHE A 82 -0.24 3.60 -9.62
CA PHE A 82 0.82 4.38 -10.27
C PHE A 82 2.05 3.52 -10.56
N ASP A 83 2.82 3.93 -11.58
CA ASP A 83 4.07 3.28 -11.94
C ASP A 83 5.24 4.07 -11.33
N MET A 84 6.07 3.40 -10.53
CA MET A 84 7.29 3.91 -9.93
C MET A 84 8.49 3.48 -10.77
N GLU A 85 9.29 4.42 -11.26
CA GLU A 85 10.59 4.11 -11.85
C GLU A 85 11.60 3.85 -10.70
N VAL A 86 12.44 2.83 -10.86
CA VAL A 86 13.46 2.40 -9.90
C VAL A 86 14.82 2.22 -10.57
N SER A 87 14.98 2.68 -11.82
CA SER A 87 16.26 2.67 -12.54
C SER A 87 17.21 3.77 -12.06
N GLY A 88 17.85 3.53 -10.93
CA GLY A 88 19.18 4.09 -10.66
C GLY A 88 19.28 5.59 -10.36
N ASP A 89 18.19 6.27 -10.04
CA ASP A 89 18.25 7.60 -9.43
C ASP A 89 17.50 7.57 -8.09
N LEU A 90 18.18 7.94 -7.01
CA LEU A 90 17.60 8.04 -5.65
C LEU A 90 16.71 9.30 -5.50
N ASN A 91 16.11 9.77 -6.60
CA ASN A 91 15.38 11.04 -6.69
C ASN A 91 14.09 10.92 -7.52
N ASP A 92 13.59 9.71 -7.73
CA ASP A 92 12.36 9.53 -8.52
C ASP A 92 11.17 10.17 -7.79
N VAL A 93 10.56 11.16 -8.46
CA VAL A 93 9.39 11.87 -7.96
C VAL A 93 8.17 10.98 -8.22
N VAL A 94 7.74 10.28 -7.19
CA VAL A 94 6.49 9.52 -7.21
C VAL A 94 5.35 10.53 -7.27
N THR A 95 4.52 10.53 -8.31
CA THR A 95 3.29 11.35 -8.34
C THR A 95 2.07 10.43 -8.33
N ILE A 96 1.24 10.55 -7.30
CA ILE A 96 0.02 9.78 -7.07
C ILE A 96 -1.15 10.74 -7.25
N ASN A 97 -2.15 10.37 -8.04
CA ASN A 97 -3.41 11.07 -8.10
C ASN A 97 -4.50 10.12 -7.61
N GLY A 98 -5.07 10.40 -6.44
CA GLY A 98 -6.21 9.70 -5.88
C GLY A 98 -7.50 10.51 -6.07
N THR A 99 -8.61 9.82 -6.30
CA THR A 99 -9.96 10.38 -6.28
C THR A 99 -10.81 9.56 -5.32
N ASP A 100 -11.54 10.24 -4.44
CA ASP A 100 -12.41 9.58 -3.46
C ASP A 100 -13.45 8.70 -4.17
N ALA A 101 -13.58 7.42 -3.78
CA ALA A 101 -14.51 6.49 -4.43
C ALA A 101 -15.97 6.82 -4.13
N THR A 102 -16.23 7.51 -3.02
CA THR A 102 -17.55 7.92 -2.56
C THR A 102 -17.92 9.32 -3.04
N ASP A 103 -16.94 10.18 -3.33
CA ASP A 103 -17.11 11.50 -3.93
C ASP A 103 -16.02 11.81 -4.99
N PRO A 104 -16.28 11.53 -6.28
CA PRO A 104 -15.33 11.79 -7.37
C PRO A 104 -14.95 13.26 -7.58
N SER A 105 -15.61 14.21 -6.88
CA SER A 105 -15.23 15.62 -6.89
C SER A 105 -14.11 15.96 -5.90
N LEU A 106 -13.74 15.01 -5.02
CA LEU A 106 -12.62 15.10 -4.11
C LEU A 106 -11.42 14.35 -4.69
N SER A 107 -10.33 15.07 -4.90
CA SER A 107 -9.05 14.49 -5.34
C SER A 107 -7.91 14.84 -4.37
N CYS A 108 -6.91 13.97 -4.33
CA CYS A 108 -5.66 14.18 -3.62
C CYS A 108 -4.50 13.85 -4.54
N THR A 109 -3.57 14.79 -4.72
CA THR A 109 -2.30 14.51 -5.37
C THR A 109 -1.23 14.34 -4.30
N ALA A 110 -0.54 13.21 -4.27
CA ALA A 110 0.65 13.03 -3.46
C ALA A 110 1.90 13.04 -4.33
N SER A 111 2.96 13.69 -3.87
CA SER A 111 4.30 13.55 -4.40
C SER A 111 5.23 12.96 -3.36
N GLY A 112 6.18 12.09 -3.75
CA GLY A 112 7.11 11.50 -2.81
C GLY A 112 8.51 11.29 -3.36
N GLU A 113 9.45 11.12 -2.44
CA GLU A 113 10.86 10.84 -2.70
C GLU A 113 11.27 9.60 -1.89
N LEU A 114 11.86 8.62 -2.56
CA LEU A 114 12.41 7.43 -1.91
C LEU A 114 13.68 7.82 -1.14
N VAL A 115 13.65 7.66 0.18
CA VAL A 115 14.76 8.03 1.07
C VAL A 115 15.74 6.87 1.22
N SER A 116 15.25 5.65 1.41
CA SER A 116 16.08 4.47 1.59
C SER A 116 15.31 3.17 1.40
N GLY A 117 16.04 2.07 1.29
CA GLY A 117 15.46 0.73 1.21
C GLY A 117 14.93 0.43 -0.19
N ILE A 118 15.47 -0.62 -0.81
CA ILE A 118 14.95 -1.19 -2.07
C ILE A 118 14.72 -2.70 -1.93
N ASP A 119 14.74 -3.21 -0.69
CA ASP A 119 14.72 -4.64 -0.39
C ASP A 119 13.82 -4.92 0.82
N GLY A 120 12.54 -5.19 0.55
CA GLY A 120 11.55 -5.63 1.55
C GLY A 120 11.09 -4.55 2.54
N SER A 121 11.87 -3.50 2.74
CA SER A 121 11.56 -2.31 3.54
C SER A 121 12.00 -1.07 2.76
N MET A 122 11.14 -0.07 2.67
CA MET A 122 11.38 1.21 2.01
C MET A 122 10.93 2.35 2.92
N SER A 123 11.69 3.45 2.96
CA SER A 123 11.28 4.67 3.64
C SER A 123 11.16 5.80 2.65
N MET A 124 10.09 6.60 2.74
CA MET A 124 9.78 7.69 1.82
C MET A 124 9.42 8.98 2.56
N ASN A 125 9.68 10.10 1.89
CA ASN A 125 9.07 11.38 2.21
C ASN A 125 7.89 11.61 1.26
N MET A 126 6.73 11.98 1.77
CA MET A 126 5.52 12.24 0.98
C MET A 126 4.91 13.61 1.27
N SER A 127 4.33 14.23 0.26
CA SER A 127 3.61 15.51 0.32
C SER A 127 2.27 15.35 -0.39
N TYR A 128 1.17 15.57 0.31
CA TYR A 128 -0.20 15.41 -0.15
C TYR A 128 -0.83 16.79 -0.34
N THR A 129 -1.58 16.97 -1.41
CA THR A 129 -2.36 18.18 -1.73
C THR A 129 -3.79 17.76 -2.03
N PHE A 130 -4.77 18.38 -1.37
CA PHE A 130 -6.18 18.07 -1.55
C PHE A 130 -6.87 19.11 -2.45
N ASP A 131 -7.95 18.71 -3.13
CA ASP A 131 -8.69 19.54 -4.11
C ASP A 131 -9.47 20.71 -3.48
N ASP A 132 -9.41 20.90 -2.16
CA ASP A 132 -9.98 22.08 -1.50
C ASP A 132 -9.14 23.37 -1.74
N GLY A 133 -8.05 23.25 -2.50
CA GLY A 133 -7.19 24.34 -2.93
C GLY A 133 -6.36 24.97 -1.83
N SER A 134 -6.34 24.40 -0.61
CA SER A 134 -5.63 24.99 0.53
C SER A 134 -5.01 24.00 1.51
N SER A 135 -5.55 22.78 1.59
CA SER A 135 -5.06 21.73 2.48
C SER A 135 -3.92 20.97 1.83
N SER A 136 -2.82 20.89 2.57
CA SER A 136 -1.70 20.03 2.25
C SER A 136 -1.16 19.40 3.52
N PHE A 137 -0.58 18.21 3.38
CA PHE A 137 0.05 17.47 4.46
C PHE A 137 1.40 16.96 3.98
N THR A 138 2.41 16.95 4.83
CA THR A 138 3.72 16.39 4.49
C THR A 138 4.11 15.38 5.55
N CYS A 139 4.54 14.20 5.11
CA CYS A 139 5.01 13.14 5.95
C CYS A 139 6.45 12.76 5.62
N SER A 140 7.38 13.02 6.53
CA SER A 140 8.82 12.74 6.36
C SER A 140 9.25 11.36 6.85
N ASP A 141 8.30 10.52 7.24
CA ASP A 141 8.54 9.22 7.87
C ASP A 141 7.42 8.26 7.46
N VAL A 142 7.45 7.87 6.18
CA VAL A 142 6.56 6.84 5.61
C VAL A 142 7.36 5.56 5.48
N ASP A 143 7.07 4.58 6.32
CA ASP A 143 7.68 3.26 6.29
C ASP A 143 6.79 2.29 5.49
N ILE A 144 7.41 1.55 4.57
CA ILE A 144 6.75 0.53 3.77
C ILE A 144 7.47 -0.81 3.98
N ASP A 145 6.82 -1.73 4.66
CA ASP A 145 7.38 -3.03 5.00
C ASP A 145 6.59 -4.17 4.36
N GLN A 146 7.29 -5.17 3.82
CA GLN A 146 6.64 -6.32 3.19
C GLN A 146 5.94 -7.23 4.21
N ASN A 147 4.64 -7.49 3.98
CA ASN A 147 3.74 -8.28 4.84
C ASN A 147 3.97 -9.76 4.82
#